data_AF-A0A0F8XLK0-F1
#
_entry.id   AF-A0A0F8XLK0-F1
#
_cell.length_a   1.000
_cell.length_b   1.000
_cell.length_c   1.000
_cell.angle_alpha   90.00
_cell.angle_beta   90.00
_cell.angle_gamma   90.00
#
_symmetry.space_group_name_H-M   'P 1'
#
loop_
_entity.id
_entity.type
_entity.pdbx_description
1 polymer ?
#
loop_
_entity_poly.entity_id
_entity_poly.type
_entity_poly.pdbx_seq_one_letter_code
_entity_poly.pdbx_strand_id
1 'polypeptide(L)'
;MPITPYDMESEVCMGCGACAFVCPTGAIDPADFCSHEIEKIPNEFNCGIDSRTPIHIPFPQAVPNKPVIDRDNCVHFRTEGCGACKTICPADAIDYDMTDEFVEEEVGAIIVASGYEILDPGVFEEYGYGRYPDVVTSLEFERMVSASGPSDGVLTRPSTAKPPKTIVFLQCIGSRREVGGVEYCSKICCMYTAKHTILYKHKVPDGQAFVFYMDVRSAGKNYEQFVRRVM
;
A
#
# COMPACT_ATOMS: atom_id res chain seq x y z
N MET A 1 29.20 26.32 3.67
CA MET A 1 28.02 25.56 3.23
C MET A 1 26.88 26.55 3.06
N PRO A 2 26.20 26.58 1.91
CA PRO A 2 25.03 27.42 1.76
C PRO A 2 23.98 26.96 2.79
N ILE A 3 23.51 27.89 3.61
CA ILE A 3 22.50 27.66 4.63
C ILE A 3 21.17 27.92 3.95
N THR A 4 20.19 27.04 4.10
CA THR A 4 18.83 27.29 3.59
C THR A 4 18.17 28.37 4.46
N PRO A 5 17.92 29.59 3.94
CA PRO A 5 17.09 30.56 4.64
C PRO A 5 15.66 30.01 4.75
N TYR A 6 15.06 30.09 5.94
CA TYR A 6 13.74 29.52 6.20
C TYR A 6 12.59 30.41 5.73
N ASP A 7 12.86 31.69 5.51
CA ASP A 7 11.92 32.75 5.19
C ASP A 7 11.82 33.04 3.68
N MET A 8 12.58 32.33 2.84
CA MET A 8 12.56 32.48 1.39
C MET A 8 12.89 31.17 0.68
N GLU A 9 12.44 31.04 -0.57
CA GLU A 9 12.79 29.91 -1.42
C GLU A 9 14.32 29.79 -1.58
N SER A 10 14.82 28.56 -1.52
CA SER A 10 16.25 28.26 -1.64
C SER A 10 16.48 27.17 -2.68
N GLU A 11 17.41 27.41 -3.61
CA GLU A 11 17.87 26.41 -4.58
C GLU A 11 18.57 25.20 -3.93
N VAL A 12 18.92 25.31 -2.64
CA VAL A 12 19.54 24.23 -1.85
C VAL A 12 18.50 23.37 -1.13
N CYS A 13 17.23 23.82 -1.07
CA CYS A 13 16.16 23.07 -0.41
C CYS A 13 15.78 21.83 -1.25
N MET A 14 15.92 20.64 -0.66
CA MET A 14 15.56 19.37 -1.31
C MET A 14 14.10 18.95 -1.10
N GLY A 15 13.28 19.75 -0.40
CA GLY A 15 11.88 19.40 -0.14
C GLY A 15 11.66 18.10 0.63
N CYS A 16 12.59 17.71 1.51
CA CYS A 16 12.48 16.44 2.24
C CYS A 16 11.50 16.48 3.43
N GLY A 17 11.02 17.66 3.83
CA GLY A 17 10.06 17.82 4.94
C GLY A 17 10.61 17.54 6.35
N ALA A 18 11.89 17.18 6.50
CA ALA A 18 12.47 16.84 7.81
C ALA A 18 12.39 17.98 8.83
N CYS A 19 12.57 19.23 8.38
CA CYS A 19 12.47 20.41 9.24
C CYS A 19 11.05 20.61 9.82
N ALA A 20 10.00 20.34 9.05
CA ALA A 20 8.62 20.44 9.50
C ALA A 20 8.28 19.39 10.57
N PHE A 21 8.77 18.16 10.39
CA PHE A 21 8.58 17.08 11.37
C PHE A 21 9.24 17.38 12.72
N VAL A 22 10.41 18.01 12.71
CA VAL A 22 11.18 18.30 13.94
C VAL A 22 10.71 19.60 14.61
N CYS A 23 10.00 20.48 13.91
CA CYS A 23 9.57 21.78 14.42
C CYS A 23 8.56 21.63 15.58
N PRO A 24 8.91 21.98 16.83
CA PRO A 24 8.01 21.80 17.96
C PRO A 24 6.85 22.82 17.97
N THR A 25 6.96 23.91 17.21
CA THR A 25 5.98 25.00 17.15
C THR A 25 5.01 24.85 15.98
N GLY A 26 5.28 23.95 15.03
CA GLY A 26 4.51 23.84 13.79
C GLY A 26 4.64 25.07 12.86
N ALA A 27 5.64 25.92 13.08
CA ALA A 27 5.83 27.15 12.31
C ALA A 27 6.36 26.90 10.88
N ILE A 28 6.74 25.66 10.56
CA ILE A 28 7.24 25.28 9.25
C ILE A 28 6.17 24.44 8.55
N ASP A 29 5.53 25.04 7.54
CA ASP A 29 4.77 24.30 6.54
C ASP A 29 5.63 24.20 5.26
N PRO A 30 6.05 22.99 4.83
CA PRO A 30 6.78 22.83 3.58
C PRO A 30 6.07 23.40 2.35
N ALA A 31 4.73 23.50 2.38
CA ALA A 31 3.96 24.06 1.27
C ALA A 31 4.21 25.57 1.06
N ASP A 32 4.65 26.28 2.10
CA ASP A 32 4.83 27.74 2.06
C ASP A 32 6.22 28.16 1.54
N PHE A 33 7.23 27.29 1.65
CA PHE A 33 8.64 27.66 1.43
C PHE A 33 9.41 26.72 0.51
N CYS A 34 8.84 25.57 0.14
CA CYS A 34 9.49 24.63 -0.76
C CYS A 34 9.04 24.85 -2.19
N SER A 35 9.98 25.20 -3.07
CA SER A 35 9.76 25.24 -4.51
C SER A 35 9.67 23.84 -5.15
N HIS A 36 9.94 22.78 -4.37
CA HIS A 36 9.95 21.40 -4.83
C HIS A 36 8.77 20.65 -4.20
N GLU A 37 8.03 19.89 -5.01
CA GLU A 37 6.99 19.03 -4.49
C GLU A 37 7.63 17.90 -3.66
N ILE A 38 7.12 17.65 -2.46
CA ILE A 38 7.62 16.54 -1.63
C ILE A 38 7.30 15.24 -2.35
N GLU A 39 8.32 14.56 -2.87
CA GLU A 39 8.16 13.22 -3.44
C GLU A 39 7.67 12.26 -2.36
N LYS A 40 6.41 11.86 -2.48
CA LYS A 40 5.79 10.90 -1.58
C LYS A 40 6.20 9.50 -1.99
N ILE A 41 6.78 8.74 -1.08
CA ILE A 41 7.12 7.34 -1.30
C ILE A 41 5.83 6.53 -1.17
N PRO A 42 5.37 5.82 -2.23
CA PRO A 42 4.16 5.03 -2.16
C PRO A 42 4.33 3.89 -1.14
N ASN A 43 3.32 3.66 -0.31
CA ASN A 43 3.34 2.58 0.66
C ASN A 43 2.93 1.25 0.01
N GLU A 44 3.88 0.34 -0.12
CA GLU A 44 3.70 -0.95 -0.79
C GLU A 44 2.69 -1.84 -0.06
N PHE A 45 2.67 -1.80 1.29
CA PHE A 45 1.71 -2.54 2.10
C PHE A 45 0.26 -2.09 1.86
N ASN A 46 0.08 -0.81 1.53
CA ASN A 46 -1.21 -0.20 1.21
C ASN A 46 -1.46 -0.07 -0.29
N CYS A 47 -0.70 -0.79 -1.13
CA CYS A 47 -0.84 -0.77 -2.59
C CYS A 47 -0.70 0.64 -3.20
N GLY A 48 0.11 1.52 -2.58
CA GLY A 48 0.35 2.87 -3.07
C GLY A 48 -0.81 3.86 -2.88
N ILE A 49 -1.86 3.49 -2.14
CA ILE A 49 -3.00 4.38 -1.85
C ILE A 49 -2.57 5.58 -0.98
N ASP A 50 -1.73 5.32 0.02
CA ASP A 50 -1.08 6.34 0.84
C ASP A 50 0.44 6.31 0.66
N SER A 51 1.09 7.24 1.35
CA SER A 51 2.54 7.40 1.33
C SER A 51 3.16 7.04 2.67
N ARG A 52 4.41 6.58 2.64
CA ARG A 52 5.22 6.32 3.83
C ARG A 52 6.47 7.21 3.85
N THR A 53 7.14 7.24 5.00
CA THR A 53 8.45 7.86 5.18
C THR A 53 9.58 6.86 4.89
N PRO A 54 10.83 7.33 4.64
CA PRO A 54 11.98 6.43 4.44
C PRO A 54 12.21 5.51 5.65
N ILE A 55 12.21 6.06 6.86
CA ILE A 55 12.20 5.28 8.10
C ILE A 55 10.75 5.02 8.51
N HIS A 56 10.34 3.77 8.57
CA HIS A 56 8.94 3.41 8.83
C HIS A 56 8.82 1.98 9.40
N ILE A 57 7.65 1.67 9.96
CA ILE A 57 7.24 0.30 10.29
C ILE A 57 6.24 -0.12 9.21
N PRO A 58 6.38 -1.30 8.58
CA PRO A 58 5.53 -1.69 7.44
C PRO A 58 4.03 -1.63 7.74
N PHE A 59 3.62 -2.06 8.94
CA PHE A 59 2.25 -1.94 9.42
C PHE A 59 2.21 -1.97 10.95
N PRO A 60 1.14 -1.47 11.61
CA PRO A 60 1.13 -1.26 13.06
C PRO A 60 1.31 -2.51 13.92
N GLN A 61 1.04 -3.71 13.38
CA GLN A 61 1.17 -5.00 14.06
C GLN A 61 2.35 -5.83 13.53
N ALA A 62 3.35 -5.20 12.90
CA ALA A 62 4.52 -5.90 12.36
C ALA A 62 5.28 -6.68 13.43
N VAL A 63 5.80 -7.85 13.06
CA VAL A 63 6.61 -8.71 13.93
C VAL A 63 7.89 -9.11 13.19
N PRO A 64 9.08 -8.73 13.71
CA PRO A 64 9.31 -7.88 14.87
C PRO A 64 8.79 -6.45 14.66
N ASN A 65 8.28 -5.81 15.72
CA ASN A 65 7.79 -4.43 15.65
C ASN A 65 8.97 -3.44 15.71
N LYS A 66 9.76 -3.42 14.63
CA LYS A 66 10.98 -2.61 14.50
C LYS A 66 10.89 -1.77 13.22
N PRO A 67 11.34 -0.50 13.26
CA PRO A 67 11.41 0.32 12.07
C PRO A 67 12.53 -0.18 11.13
N VAL A 68 12.33 0.02 9.84
CA VAL A 68 13.32 -0.22 8.78
C VAL A 68 13.62 1.10 8.07
N ILE A 69 14.84 1.24 7.55
CA ILE A 69 15.23 2.37 6.70
C ILE A 69 15.30 1.88 5.27
N ASP A 70 14.46 2.47 4.43
CA ASP A 70 14.54 2.34 2.98
C ASP A 70 15.75 3.13 2.46
N ARG A 71 16.82 2.42 2.07
CA ARG A 71 18.08 3.03 1.63
C ARG A 71 17.94 3.79 0.32
N ASP A 72 17.09 3.32 -0.60
CA ASP A 72 16.97 3.89 -1.93
C ASP A 72 16.31 5.28 -1.89
N ASN A 73 15.37 5.47 -0.96
CA ASN A 73 14.66 6.74 -0.81
C ASN A 73 15.19 7.62 0.34
N CYS A 74 16.05 7.11 1.21
CA CYS A 74 16.58 7.87 2.33
C CYS A 74 17.57 8.96 1.88
N VAL A 75 17.31 10.21 2.29
CA VAL A 75 18.19 11.35 1.99
C VAL A 75 19.61 11.13 2.53
N HIS A 76 19.78 10.47 3.69
CA HIS A 76 21.11 10.16 4.23
C HIS A 76 21.92 9.31 3.24
N PHE A 77 21.35 8.21 2.73
CA PHE A 77 22.07 7.33 1.81
C PHE A 77 22.23 7.92 0.41
N ARG A 78 21.35 8.85 0.00
CA ARG A 78 21.46 9.54 -1.30
C ARG A 78 22.47 10.69 -1.32
N THR A 79 22.64 11.42 -0.20
CA THR A 79 23.45 12.66 -0.18
C THR A 79 24.44 12.77 0.98
N GLU A 80 24.48 11.80 1.89
CA GLU A 80 25.30 11.77 3.12
C GLU A 80 24.99 12.91 4.13
N GLY A 81 24.07 13.83 3.82
CA GLY A 81 23.87 15.06 4.59
C GLY A 81 22.81 15.01 5.70
N CYS A 82 21.91 14.02 5.72
CA CYS A 82 20.78 13.98 6.66
C CYS A 82 21.06 13.06 7.86
N GLY A 83 20.88 13.51 9.10
CA GLY A 83 21.06 12.69 10.31
C GLY A 83 19.94 12.82 11.35
N ALA A 84 18.80 13.40 10.95
CA ALA A 84 17.75 13.83 11.88
C ALA A 84 17.20 12.68 12.75
N CYS A 85 16.94 11.51 12.15
CA CYS A 85 16.40 10.39 12.90
C CYS A 85 17.39 9.85 13.95
N LYS A 86 18.70 9.83 13.66
CA LYS A 86 19.72 9.43 14.64
C LYS A 86 19.79 10.40 15.82
N THR A 87 19.79 11.71 15.55
CA THR A 87 19.81 12.75 16.60
C THR A 87 18.60 12.67 17.55
N ILE A 88 17.43 12.29 17.03
CA ILE A 88 16.17 12.25 17.80
C ILE A 88 15.98 10.92 18.53
N CYS A 89 16.64 9.84 18.08
CA CYS A 89 16.46 8.51 18.64
C CYS A 89 17.07 8.42 20.06
N PRO A 90 16.27 8.30 21.14
CA PRO A 90 16.82 8.26 22.49
C PRO A 90 17.55 6.94 22.79
N ALA A 91 17.26 5.89 22.02
CA ALA A 91 17.87 4.58 22.18
C ALA A 91 19.21 4.45 21.43
N ASP A 92 19.60 5.47 20.64
CA ASP A 92 20.78 5.44 19.77
C ASP A 92 20.86 4.16 18.90
N ALA A 93 19.70 3.71 18.42
CA ALA A 93 19.55 2.44 17.72
C ALA A 93 19.81 2.53 16.20
N ILE A 94 20.10 3.72 15.67
CA ILE A 94 20.25 3.96 14.23
C ILE A 94 21.73 3.94 13.87
N ASP A 95 22.11 2.89 13.14
CA ASP A 95 23.44 2.73 12.57
C ASP A 95 23.37 2.79 11.04
N TYR A 96 23.99 3.81 10.45
CA TYR A 96 24.04 3.99 9.00
C TYR A 96 25.15 3.18 8.35
N ASP A 97 26.16 2.77 9.13
CA ASP A 97 27.32 2.03 8.65
C ASP A 97 27.09 0.51 8.67
N MET A 98 25.93 0.06 9.15
CA MET A 98 25.52 -1.36 9.15
C MET A 98 25.55 -1.91 7.72
N THR A 99 26.19 -3.06 7.53
CA THR A 99 26.29 -3.75 6.23
C THR A 99 25.63 -5.12 6.28
N ASP A 100 25.33 -5.67 5.10
CA ASP A 100 24.82 -7.03 4.98
C ASP A 100 25.86 -8.04 5.49
N GLU A 101 25.39 -9.06 6.20
CA GLU A 101 26.21 -10.14 6.74
C GLU A 101 25.79 -11.47 6.12
N PHE A 102 26.79 -12.29 5.75
CA PHE A 102 26.55 -13.67 5.34
C PHE A 102 26.53 -14.56 6.59
N VAL A 103 25.43 -15.31 6.75
CA VAL A 103 25.27 -16.27 7.84
C VAL A 103 25.31 -17.67 7.26
N GLU A 104 26.22 -18.51 7.76
CA GLU A 104 26.33 -19.92 7.37
C GLU A 104 25.65 -20.79 8.44
N GLU A 105 24.67 -21.58 8.02
CA GLU A 105 23.90 -22.46 8.91
C GLU A 105 23.80 -23.86 8.30
N GLU A 106 24.14 -24.89 9.09
CA GLU A 106 23.94 -26.28 8.70
C GLU A 106 22.48 -26.68 8.95
N VAL A 107 21.73 -26.97 7.88
CA VAL A 107 20.32 -27.35 7.97
C VAL A 107 20.07 -28.73 7.38
N GLY A 108 19.14 -29.48 7.99
CA GLY A 108 18.75 -30.81 7.49
C GLY A 108 17.73 -30.79 6.36
N ALA A 109 16.94 -29.72 6.23
CA ALA A 109 15.91 -29.57 5.21
C ALA A 109 15.60 -28.08 4.95
N ILE A 110 15.10 -27.78 3.74
CA ILE A 110 14.67 -26.45 3.32
C ILE A 110 13.18 -26.51 2.94
N ILE A 111 12.40 -25.57 3.46
CA ILE A 111 10.98 -25.39 3.13
C ILE A 111 10.83 -24.07 2.36
N VAL A 112 10.31 -24.13 1.14
CA VAL A 112 10.04 -22.94 0.32
C VAL A 112 8.58 -22.51 0.54
N ALA A 113 8.39 -21.33 1.13
CA ALA A 113 7.08 -20.77 1.45
C ALA A 113 7.00 -19.26 1.15
N SER A 114 7.61 -18.82 0.04
CA SER A 114 7.69 -17.40 -0.37
C SER A 114 6.35 -16.78 -0.81
N GLY A 115 5.28 -17.58 -0.96
CA GLY A 115 3.95 -17.09 -1.25
C GLY A 115 3.68 -16.85 -2.74
N TYR A 116 3.08 -15.71 -3.07
CA TYR A 116 2.64 -15.35 -4.41
C TYR A 116 2.70 -13.84 -4.62
N GLU A 117 2.66 -13.41 -5.88
CA GLU A 117 2.55 -12.01 -6.28
C GLU A 117 1.20 -11.74 -6.96
N ILE A 118 0.77 -10.48 -6.92
CA ILE A 118 -0.45 -10.03 -7.60
C ILE A 118 -0.09 -9.66 -9.04
N LEU A 119 -0.87 -10.17 -9.98
CA LEU A 119 -0.78 -9.74 -11.37
C LEU A 119 -1.19 -8.27 -11.48
N ASP A 120 -0.39 -7.45 -12.16
CA ASP A 120 -0.71 -6.07 -12.48
C ASP A 120 -1.83 -6.00 -13.54
N PRO A 121 -3.04 -5.51 -13.19
CA PRO A 121 -4.14 -5.43 -14.15
C PRO A 121 -4.00 -4.28 -15.14
N GLY A 122 -2.98 -3.41 -15.00
CA GLY A 122 -2.68 -2.34 -15.96
C GLY A 122 -2.36 -2.85 -17.36
N VAL A 123 -1.97 -4.12 -17.49
CA VAL A 123 -1.78 -4.78 -18.79
C VAL A 123 -3.08 -5.01 -19.57
N PHE A 124 -4.24 -4.87 -18.92
CA PHE A 124 -5.57 -5.03 -19.52
C PHE A 124 -6.25 -3.67 -19.72
N GLU A 125 -5.90 -2.99 -20.79
CA GLU A 125 -6.43 -1.66 -21.12
C GLU A 125 -7.97 -1.61 -21.13
N GLU A 126 -8.63 -2.71 -21.49
CA GLU A 126 -10.09 -2.81 -21.56
C GLU A 126 -10.80 -2.59 -20.22
N TYR A 127 -10.11 -2.82 -19.10
CA TYR A 127 -10.66 -2.60 -17.75
C TYR A 127 -10.34 -1.21 -17.20
N GLY A 128 -9.40 -0.49 -17.83
CA GLY A 128 -9.09 0.91 -17.51
C GLY A 128 -8.46 1.13 -16.13
N TYR A 129 -7.81 0.12 -15.56
CA TYR A 129 -6.97 0.29 -14.36
C TYR A 129 -5.83 1.28 -14.65
N GLY A 130 -5.51 2.15 -13.71
CA GLY A 130 -4.56 3.26 -13.89
C GLY A 130 -5.11 4.46 -14.69
N ARG A 131 -6.08 4.24 -15.60
CA ARG A 131 -6.76 5.33 -16.33
C ARG A 131 -7.92 5.92 -15.55
N TYR A 132 -8.70 5.08 -14.89
CA TYR A 132 -9.88 5.51 -14.13
C TYR A 132 -9.61 5.39 -12.63
N PRO A 133 -9.65 6.49 -11.85
CA PRO A 133 -9.33 6.47 -10.42
C PRO A 133 -10.22 5.55 -9.59
N ASP A 134 -11.45 5.30 -10.05
CA ASP A 134 -12.42 4.45 -9.34
C ASP A 134 -12.33 2.97 -9.74
N VAL A 135 -11.40 2.60 -10.64
CA VAL A 135 -11.08 1.20 -10.96
C VAL A 135 -9.93 0.77 -10.07
N VAL A 136 -10.24 -0.07 -9.08
CA VAL A 136 -9.28 -0.55 -8.08
C VAL A 136 -9.18 -2.07 -8.09
N THR A 137 -8.04 -2.59 -7.67
CA THR A 137 -7.82 -4.03 -7.51
C THR A 137 -8.52 -4.56 -6.27
N SER A 138 -8.69 -5.89 -6.22
CA SER A 138 -9.24 -6.55 -5.03
C SER A 138 -8.36 -6.38 -3.78
N LEU A 139 -7.03 -6.25 -3.95
CA LEU A 139 -6.13 -6.04 -2.82
C LEU A 139 -6.18 -4.58 -2.33
N GLU A 140 -6.24 -3.61 -3.25
CA GLU A 140 -6.49 -2.20 -2.89
C GLU A 140 -7.79 -2.05 -2.12
N PHE A 141 -8.88 -2.70 -2.59
CA PHE A 141 -10.14 -2.71 -1.87
C PHE A 141 -10.00 -3.24 -0.42
N GLU A 142 -9.24 -4.32 -0.20
CA GLU A 142 -8.95 -4.81 1.16
C GLU A 142 -8.26 -3.77 2.01
N ARG A 143 -7.27 -3.06 1.45
CA ARG A 143 -6.57 -1.99 2.15
C ARG A 143 -7.55 -0.85 2.49
N MET A 144 -8.41 -0.45 1.56
CA MET A 144 -9.42 0.60 1.78
C MET A 144 -10.47 0.26 2.85
N VAL A 145 -10.87 -1.02 2.97
CA VAL A 145 -11.86 -1.42 3.98
C VAL A 145 -11.25 -1.83 5.33
N SER A 146 -9.93 -2.02 5.37
CA SER A 146 -9.18 -2.36 6.58
C SER A 146 -9.20 -1.21 7.58
N ALA A 147 -9.46 -1.53 8.86
CA ALA A 147 -9.43 -0.54 9.94
C ALA A 147 -8.03 0.05 10.19
N SER A 148 -6.97 -0.71 9.91
CA SER A 148 -5.57 -0.24 9.91
C SER A 148 -5.08 0.12 8.50
N GLY A 149 -6.01 0.33 7.58
CA GLY A 149 -5.73 0.76 6.22
C GLY A 149 -5.60 2.27 6.09
N PRO A 150 -5.27 2.78 4.90
CA PRO A 150 -5.02 4.20 4.64
C PRO A 150 -6.25 5.09 4.82
N SER A 151 -7.45 4.50 4.86
CA SER A 151 -8.73 5.19 4.99
C SER A 151 -9.47 4.86 6.28
N ASP A 152 -8.80 4.28 7.30
CA ASP A 152 -9.39 3.86 8.58
C ASP A 152 -10.64 2.96 8.41
N GLY A 153 -10.70 2.22 7.30
CA GLY A 153 -11.82 1.39 6.92
C GLY A 153 -13.07 2.16 6.45
N VAL A 154 -12.95 3.45 6.15
CA VAL A 154 -13.99 4.26 5.52
C VAL A 154 -13.90 4.09 4.00
N LEU A 155 -14.88 3.40 3.41
CA LEU A 155 -14.89 3.13 1.98
C LEU A 155 -15.43 4.34 1.21
N THR A 156 -14.55 4.99 0.43
CA THR A 156 -14.89 6.11 -0.45
C THR A 156 -14.39 5.85 -1.87
N ARG A 157 -15.01 6.50 -2.85
CA ARG A 157 -14.51 6.52 -4.23
C ARG A 157 -13.28 7.43 -4.32
N PRO A 158 -12.14 6.96 -4.85
CA PRO A 158 -10.95 7.79 -5.02
C PRO A 158 -11.21 9.10 -5.76
N SER A 159 -12.08 9.10 -6.77
CA SER A 159 -12.36 10.29 -7.58
C SER A 159 -13.17 11.39 -6.86
N THR A 160 -13.97 11.04 -5.86
CA THR A 160 -14.96 11.98 -5.27
C THR A 160 -15.00 12.01 -3.76
N ALA A 161 -14.23 11.16 -3.08
CA ALA A 161 -14.25 10.96 -1.63
C ALA A 161 -15.65 10.65 -1.05
N LYS A 162 -16.60 10.20 -1.88
CA LYS A 162 -17.97 9.84 -1.46
C LYS A 162 -18.15 8.32 -1.43
N PRO A 163 -18.99 7.77 -0.55
CA PRO A 163 -19.30 6.34 -0.53
C PRO A 163 -19.86 5.86 -1.89
N PRO A 164 -19.34 4.76 -2.47
CA PRO A 164 -19.88 4.21 -3.70
C PRO A 164 -21.24 3.56 -3.46
N LYS A 165 -22.31 4.13 -4.02
CA LYS A 165 -23.67 3.57 -3.93
C LYS A 165 -23.88 2.36 -4.85
N THR A 166 -23.02 2.18 -5.84
CA THR A 166 -22.97 0.98 -6.67
C THR A 166 -21.52 0.56 -6.81
N ILE A 167 -21.25 -0.74 -6.64
CA ILE A 167 -19.95 -1.36 -6.89
C ILE A 167 -20.12 -2.57 -7.82
N VAL A 168 -19.17 -2.78 -8.71
CA VAL A 168 -19.12 -3.93 -9.62
C VAL A 168 -17.80 -4.66 -9.39
N PHE A 169 -17.88 -5.94 -9.07
CA PHE A 169 -16.72 -6.82 -8.99
C PHE A 169 -16.61 -7.63 -10.28
N LEU A 170 -15.43 -7.56 -10.91
CA LEU A 170 -15.12 -8.34 -12.10
C LEU A 170 -14.26 -9.54 -11.71
N GLN A 171 -14.72 -10.75 -12.05
CA GLN A 171 -13.98 -11.98 -11.76
C GLN A 171 -13.02 -12.35 -12.88
N CYS A 172 -12.05 -13.22 -12.52
CA CYS A 172 -11.12 -13.83 -13.45
C CYS A 172 -10.22 -12.83 -14.20
N ILE A 173 -9.99 -11.63 -13.64
CA ILE A 173 -9.04 -10.68 -14.21
C ILE A 173 -7.65 -11.30 -14.20
N GLY A 174 -7.06 -11.43 -15.39
CA GLY A 174 -5.79 -12.12 -15.63
C GLY A 174 -5.80 -13.63 -15.50
N SER A 175 -6.85 -14.27 -14.97
CA SER A 175 -6.93 -15.73 -14.79
C SER A 175 -7.89 -16.38 -15.78
N ARG A 176 -7.68 -17.66 -16.11
CA ARG A 176 -8.50 -18.41 -17.08
C ARG A 176 -8.60 -17.69 -18.44
N ARG A 177 -7.47 -17.14 -18.90
CA ARG A 177 -7.34 -16.40 -20.15
C ARG A 177 -6.13 -16.94 -20.92
N GLU A 178 -6.32 -17.29 -22.19
CA GLU A 178 -5.25 -17.82 -23.04
C GLU A 178 -4.28 -16.72 -23.51
N VAL A 179 -4.82 -15.57 -23.95
CA VAL A 179 -4.03 -14.48 -24.52
C VAL A 179 -3.88 -13.34 -23.53
N GLY A 180 -2.64 -13.02 -23.14
CA GLY A 180 -2.34 -11.87 -22.27
C GLY A 180 -2.62 -12.10 -20.77
N GLY A 181 -2.99 -13.31 -20.36
CA GLY A 181 -3.16 -13.68 -18.95
C GLY A 181 -2.59 -15.07 -18.67
N VAL A 182 -3.14 -15.75 -17.67
CA VAL A 182 -2.80 -17.13 -17.33
C VAL A 182 -3.99 -18.06 -17.53
N GLU A 183 -3.74 -19.27 -18.03
CA GLU A 183 -4.79 -20.26 -18.31
C GLU A 183 -5.40 -20.86 -17.03
N TYR A 184 -4.65 -20.86 -15.93
CA TYR A 184 -5.10 -21.45 -14.68
C TYR A 184 -6.07 -20.54 -13.91
N CYS A 185 -6.80 -21.14 -12.98
CA CYS A 185 -7.67 -20.42 -12.05
C CYS A 185 -6.90 -20.07 -10.77
N SER A 186 -6.96 -18.80 -10.35
CA SER A 186 -6.35 -18.32 -9.10
C SER A 186 -7.02 -18.83 -7.82
N LYS A 187 -8.04 -19.69 -7.92
CA LYS A 187 -8.71 -20.47 -6.86
C LYS A 187 -9.46 -19.68 -5.78
N ILE A 188 -8.95 -18.53 -5.33
CA ILE A 188 -9.44 -17.80 -4.15
C ILE A 188 -10.35 -16.61 -4.51
N CYS A 189 -10.33 -16.15 -5.77
CA CYS A 189 -10.99 -14.91 -6.18
C CYS A 189 -12.51 -14.90 -6.02
N CYS A 190 -13.19 -15.98 -6.34
CA CYS A 190 -14.63 -16.08 -6.11
C CYS A 190 -14.98 -15.89 -4.62
N MET A 191 -14.14 -16.42 -3.72
CA MET A 191 -14.43 -16.42 -2.29
C MET A 191 -14.08 -15.11 -1.62
N TYR A 192 -12.93 -14.49 -1.96
CA TYR A 192 -12.64 -13.16 -1.42
C TYR A 192 -13.63 -12.13 -1.95
N THR A 193 -14.18 -12.27 -3.17
CA THR A 193 -15.21 -11.33 -3.65
C THR A 193 -16.54 -11.51 -2.95
N ALA A 194 -16.93 -12.75 -2.62
CA ALA A 194 -18.08 -12.97 -1.74
C ALA A 194 -17.86 -12.30 -0.37
N LYS A 195 -16.64 -12.40 0.20
CA LYS A 195 -16.26 -11.67 1.41
C LYS A 195 -16.34 -10.15 1.21
N HIS A 196 -15.77 -9.62 0.13
CA HIS A 196 -15.80 -8.18 -0.19
C HIS A 196 -17.22 -7.65 -0.33
N THR A 197 -18.12 -8.43 -0.92
CA THR A 197 -19.52 -8.07 -1.08
C THR A 197 -20.20 -7.89 0.28
N ILE A 198 -19.95 -8.79 1.24
CA ILE A 198 -20.41 -8.63 2.62
C ILE A 198 -19.81 -7.39 3.26
N LEU A 199 -18.49 -7.22 3.18
CA LEU A 199 -17.78 -6.08 3.78
C LEU A 199 -18.30 -4.75 3.21
N TYR A 200 -18.51 -4.69 1.90
CA TYR A 200 -19.13 -3.55 1.23
C TYR A 200 -20.52 -3.26 1.80
N LYS A 201 -21.41 -4.26 1.90
CA LYS A 201 -22.75 -4.08 2.47
C LYS A 201 -22.74 -3.66 3.94
N HIS A 202 -21.73 -4.06 4.72
CA HIS A 202 -21.55 -3.55 6.08
C HIS A 202 -21.14 -2.07 6.11
N LYS A 203 -20.30 -1.62 5.17
CA LYS A 203 -19.82 -0.23 5.09
C LYS A 203 -20.81 0.70 4.41
N VAL A 204 -21.58 0.18 3.45
CA VAL A 204 -22.57 0.92 2.65
C VAL A 204 -23.88 0.11 2.61
N PRO A 205 -24.70 0.15 3.68
CA PRO A 205 -25.90 -0.71 3.81
C PRO A 205 -26.94 -0.53 2.71
N ASP A 206 -27.06 0.69 2.17
CA ASP A 206 -28.00 1.06 1.11
C ASP A 206 -27.38 0.96 -0.30
N GLY A 207 -26.11 0.58 -0.41
CA GLY A 207 -25.42 0.45 -1.69
C GLY A 207 -25.70 -0.87 -2.38
N GLN A 208 -25.48 -0.97 -3.69
CA GLN A 208 -25.72 -2.16 -4.49
C GLN A 208 -24.42 -2.76 -5.04
N ALA A 209 -24.26 -4.07 -4.89
CA ALA A 209 -23.10 -4.80 -5.39
C ALA A 209 -23.50 -5.74 -6.52
N PHE A 210 -22.73 -5.74 -7.60
CA PHE A 210 -22.86 -6.68 -8.71
C PHE A 210 -21.56 -7.47 -8.84
N VAL A 211 -21.67 -8.77 -9.12
CA VAL A 211 -20.50 -9.64 -9.34
C VAL A 211 -20.64 -10.27 -10.72
N PHE A 212 -19.73 -9.92 -11.63
CA PHE A 212 -19.67 -10.53 -12.95
C PHE A 212 -18.69 -11.69 -12.91
N TYR A 213 -19.19 -12.89 -13.20
CA TYR A 213 -18.44 -14.13 -13.12
C TYR A 213 -18.76 -15.05 -14.31
N MET A 214 -17.82 -15.94 -14.64
CA MET A 214 -18.07 -17.06 -15.55
C MET A 214 -18.68 -18.23 -14.77
N ASP A 215 -17.98 -18.66 -13.72
CA ASP A 215 -18.43 -19.70 -12.78
C ASP A 215 -18.10 -19.25 -11.36
N VAL A 216 -18.95 -19.59 -10.40
CA VAL A 216 -18.60 -19.46 -8.98
C VAL A 216 -17.90 -20.74 -8.51
N ARG A 217 -16.65 -20.61 -8.06
CA ARG A 217 -15.84 -21.74 -7.58
C ARG A 217 -15.75 -21.75 -6.05
N SER A 218 -16.69 -22.47 -5.42
CA SER A 218 -16.90 -22.57 -3.97
C SER A 218 -16.48 -23.95 -3.39
N ALA A 219 -15.34 -24.51 -3.84
CA ALA A 219 -14.95 -25.91 -3.57
C ALA A 219 -14.43 -26.22 -2.14
N GLY A 220 -14.59 -25.31 -1.17
CA GLY A 220 -14.16 -25.48 0.22
C GLY A 220 -15.29 -25.89 1.16
N LYS A 221 -14.95 -26.37 2.35
CA LYS A 221 -15.95 -26.65 3.40
C LYS A 221 -16.71 -25.36 3.71
N ASN A 222 -18.05 -25.42 3.63
CA ASN A 222 -18.97 -24.30 3.88
C ASN A 222 -18.90 -23.14 2.87
N TYR A 223 -18.15 -23.26 1.76
CA TYR A 223 -18.00 -22.16 0.81
C TYR A 223 -19.27 -21.93 0.00
N GLU A 224 -19.99 -22.98 -0.37
CA GLU A 224 -21.26 -22.87 -1.07
C GLU A 224 -22.33 -22.18 -0.21
N GLN A 225 -22.41 -22.56 1.07
CA GLN A 225 -23.29 -21.90 2.05
C GLN A 225 -22.92 -20.43 2.23
N PHE A 226 -21.63 -20.11 2.20
CA PHE A 226 -21.15 -18.74 2.28
C PHE A 226 -21.57 -17.92 1.05
N VAL A 227 -21.37 -18.45 -0.16
CA VAL A 227 -21.79 -17.79 -1.40
C VAL A 227 -23.29 -17.53 -1.41
N ARG A 228 -24.12 -18.55 -1.12
CA ARG A 228 -25.60 -18.44 -1.09
C ARG A 228 -26.14 -17.45 -0.07
N ARG A 229 -25.34 -17.06 0.93
CA ARG A 229 -25.72 -16.04 1.91
C ARG A 229 -25.59 -14.62 1.34
N VAL A 230 -24.78 -14.45 0.31
CA VAL A 230 -24.30 -13.14 -0.16
C VAL A 230 -24.76 -12.84 -1.59
N MET A 231 -24.77 -13.85 -2.44
CA MET A 231 -25.24 -13.83 -3.83
C MET A 231 -26.64 -14.41 -3.91
#